data_AF-C0SJU8-F1
#
_entry.id   AF-C0SJU8-F1
#
_cell.length_a   1.000
_cell.length_b   1.000
_cell.length_c   1.000
_cell.angle_alpha   90.00
_cell.angle_beta   90.00
_cell.angle_gamma   90.00
#
_symmetry.space_group_name_H-M   'P 1'
#
loop_
_entity.id
_entity.type
_entity.pdbx_description
1 polymer ?
#
loop_
_entity_poly.entity_id
_entity_poly.type
_entity_poly.pdbx_seq_one_letter_code
_entity_poly.pdbx_strand_id
1 'polypeptide(L)'
;MRFNVVRESQDRLQVSRNFLQTEDKGVRDMLSYLMARETQHQLQFLKACEELEEKYGPVVPHGTQDLQKQGKEFTHTLYNFSEGETARDGNKFHYSSDPLMAGGEPDLTALSMDSQTDQLKVQTIKSKQLSARHKGSVVSKTFVYVFLSHSRIVSTQ
;
A
#
# COMPACT_ATOMS: atom_id res chain seq x y z
N MET A 1 -13.43 3.49 6.20
CA MET A 1 -14.26 4.62 5.70
C MET A 1 -13.50 5.93 5.53
N ARG A 2 -12.37 6.17 6.23
CA ARG A 2 -11.57 7.41 6.13
C ARG A 2 -11.26 7.85 4.68
N PHE A 3 -10.84 6.93 3.81
CA PHE A 3 -10.58 7.23 2.39
C PHE A 3 -11.79 7.83 1.66
N ASN A 4 -13.01 7.34 1.93
CA ASN A 4 -14.22 7.86 1.28
C ASN A 4 -14.51 9.29 1.73
N VAL A 5 -14.32 9.61 3.01
CA VAL A 5 -14.44 10.99 3.51
C VAL A 5 -13.45 11.91 2.80
N VAL A 6 -12.20 11.48 2.63
CA VAL A 6 -11.18 12.26 1.90
C VAL A 6 -11.60 12.46 0.44
N ARG A 7 -12.11 11.42 -0.23
CA ARG A 7 -12.58 11.51 -1.61
C ARG A 7 -13.68 12.57 -1.76
N GLU A 8 -14.74 12.47 -0.97
CA GLU A 8 -15.86 13.43 -1.01
C GLU A 8 -15.42 14.84 -0.57
N SER A 9 -14.37 14.97 0.25
CA SER A 9 -13.78 16.26 0.61
C SER A 9 -13.04 16.90 -0.58
N GLN A 10 -12.29 16.10 -1.33
CA GLN A 10 -11.59 16.56 -2.54
C GLN A 10 -12.57 16.90 -3.67
N ASP A 11 -13.61 16.08 -3.86
CA ASP A 11 -14.65 16.32 -4.86
C ASP A 11 -15.37 17.65 -4.57
N ARG A 12 -15.78 17.87 -3.32
CA ARG A 12 -16.41 19.13 -2.89
C ARG A 12 -15.51 20.35 -3.06
N LEU A 13 -14.20 20.19 -2.85
CA LEU A 13 -13.23 21.27 -3.11
C LEU A 13 -13.20 21.64 -4.60
N GLN A 14 -13.22 20.66 -5.50
CA GLN A 14 -13.24 20.90 -6.94
C GLN A 14 -14.56 21.54 -7.38
N VAL A 15 -15.70 21.04 -6.90
CA VAL A 15 -17.03 21.61 -7.21
C VAL A 15 -17.12 23.06 -6.72
N SER A 16 -16.61 23.36 -5.53
CA SER A 16 -16.57 24.72 -5.00
C SER A 16 -15.74 25.67 -5.87
N ARG A 17 -14.60 25.21 -6.40
CA ARG A 17 -13.78 26.00 -7.34
C ARG A 17 -14.51 26.24 -8.66
N ASN A 18 -15.09 25.19 -9.24
CA ASN A 18 -15.84 25.30 -10.49
C ASN A 18 -17.04 26.27 -10.36
N PHE A 19 -17.73 26.24 -9.22
CA PHE A 19 -18.85 27.15 -8.93
C PHE A 19 -18.41 28.63 -8.97
N LEU A 20 -17.23 28.93 -8.43
CA LEU A 20 -16.66 30.27 -8.42
C LEU A 20 -16.07 30.70 -9.78
N GLN A 21 -15.84 29.76 -10.70
CA GLN A 21 -15.26 30.01 -12.03
C GLN A 21 -16.31 30.20 -13.14
N THR A 22 -17.60 30.07 -12.84
CA THR A 22 -18.69 30.25 -13.80
C THR A 22 -19.74 31.22 -13.28
N GLU A 23 -20.43 31.92 -14.17
CA GLU A 23 -21.61 32.75 -13.86
C GLU A 23 -22.91 32.17 -14.44
N ASP A 24 -22.83 31.06 -15.18
CA ASP A 24 -24.01 30.41 -15.74
C ASP A 24 -24.92 29.88 -14.63
N LYS A 25 -26.18 30.32 -14.64
CA LYS A 25 -27.15 30.00 -13.60
C LYS A 25 -27.52 28.52 -13.56
N GLY A 26 -27.62 27.86 -14.71
CA GLY A 26 -27.94 26.43 -14.80
C GLY A 26 -26.79 25.57 -14.28
N VAL A 27 -25.55 25.92 -14.64
CA VAL A 27 -24.36 25.24 -14.12
C VAL A 27 -24.24 25.43 -12.61
N ARG A 28 -24.46 26.65 -12.09
CA ARG A 28 -24.44 26.91 -10.64
C ARG A 28 -25.52 26.15 -9.88
N ASP A 29 -26.72 26.02 -10.44
CA ASP A 29 -27.80 25.25 -9.81
C ASP A 29 -27.43 23.77 -9.67
N MET A 30 -26.93 23.17 -10.76
CA MET A 30 -26.42 21.78 -10.74
C MET A 30 -25.28 21.60 -9.73
N LEU A 31 -24.28 22.48 -9.73
CA LEU A 31 -23.15 22.40 -8.80
C LEU A 31 -23.60 22.58 -7.33
N SER A 32 -24.58 23.45 -7.07
CA SER A 32 -25.15 23.63 -5.73
C SER A 32 -25.83 22.36 -5.22
N TYR A 33 -26.56 21.66 -6.11
CA TYR A 33 -27.14 20.37 -5.80
C TYR A 33 -26.08 19.31 -5.49
N LEU A 34 -25.01 19.23 -6.30
CA LEU A 34 -23.90 18.30 -6.06
C LEU A 34 -23.22 18.56 -4.71
N MET A 35 -22.96 19.82 -4.35
CA MET A 35 -22.41 20.19 -3.04
C MET A 35 -23.27 19.71 -1.87
N ALA A 36 -24.59 19.75 -2.00
CA ALA A 36 -25.50 19.26 -0.97
C ALA A 36 -25.40 17.72 -0.84
N ARG A 37 -25.29 17.00 -1.97
CA ARG A 37 -25.12 15.54 -1.98
C ARG A 37 -23.77 15.13 -1.39
N GLU A 38 -22.69 15.80 -1.76
CA GLU A 38 -21.34 15.59 -1.20
C GLU A 38 -21.33 15.83 0.31
N THR A 39 -22.06 16.85 0.79
CA THR A 39 -22.20 17.10 2.24
C THR A 39 -22.85 15.91 2.93
N GLN A 40 -23.95 15.37 2.37
CA GLN A 40 -24.55 14.17 2.92
C GLN A 40 -23.61 12.95 2.84
N HIS A 41 -22.89 12.78 1.73
CA HIS A 41 -21.94 11.68 1.54
C HIS A 41 -20.79 11.74 2.57
N GLN A 42 -20.27 12.92 2.85
CA GLN A 42 -19.29 13.12 3.92
C GLN A 42 -19.87 12.72 5.28
N LEU A 43 -21.08 13.18 5.62
CA LEU A 43 -21.72 12.88 6.90
C LEU A 43 -21.98 11.38 7.10
N GLN A 44 -22.51 10.67 6.09
CA GLN A 44 -22.73 9.23 6.20
C GLN A 44 -21.41 8.46 6.39
N PHE A 45 -20.34 8.89 5.71
CA PHE A 45 -19.05 8.20 5.81
C PHE A 45 -18.33 8.52 7.11
N LEU A 46 -18.47 9.74 7.63
CA LEU A 46 -18.01 10.11 8.97
C LEU A 46 -18.73 9.28 10.02
N LYS A 47 -20.06 9.15 9.93
CA LYS A 47 -20.81 8.32 10.87
C LYS A 47 -20.36 6.86 10.84
N ALA A 48 -20.15 6.31 9.63
CA ALA A 48 -19.62 4.97 9.48
C ALA A 48 -18.15 4.84 9.97
N CYS A 49 -17.32 5.89 9.89
CA CYS A 49 -16.00 5.90 10.52
C CYS A 49 -16.13 5.80 12.04
N GLU A 50 -16.96 6.63 12.68
CA GLU A 50 -17.17 6.64 14.12
C GLU A 50 -17.60 5.25 14.64
N GLU A 51 -18.59 4.65 13.99
CA GLU A 51 -19.10 3.31 14.38
C GLU A 51 -18.04 2.21 14.22
N LEU A 52 -17.20 2.29 13.17
CA LEU A 52 -16.11 1.34 12.97
C LEU A 52 -14.99 1.55 13.98
N GLU A 53 -14.65 2.79 14.31
CA GLU A 53 -13.61 3.13 15.28
C GLU A 53 -14.04 2.80 16.71
N GLU A 54 -15.32 2.96 17.06
CA GLU A 54 -15.87 2.49 18.33
C GLU A 54 -15.80 0.96 18.45
N LYS A 55 -16.13 0.25 17.35
CA LYS A 55 -16.17 -1.22 17.34
C LYS A 55 -14.79 -1.87 17.33
N TYR A 56 -13.83 -1.30 16.61
CA TYR A 56 -12.55 -1.95 16.33
C TYR A 56 -11.33 -1.17 16.82
N GLY A 57 -11.52 0.06 17.30
CA GLY A 57 -10.47 0.98 17.72
C GLY A 57 -10.00 1.92 16.60
N PRO A 58 -9.26 2.99 16.94
CA PRO A 58 -8.86 4.04 15.99
C PRO A 58 -7.64 3.70 15.13
N VAL A 59 -6.85 2.67 15.49
CA VAL A 59 -5.61 2.30 14.78
C VAL A 59 -5.89 1.11 13.85
N VAL A 60 -5.58 1.28 12.57
CA VAL A 60 -5.82 0.32 11.49
C VAL A 60 -4.49 -0.30 11.04
N PRO A 61 -4.41 -1.60 10.68
CA PRO A 61 -5.45 -2.62 10.80
C PRO A 61 -5.68 -3.05 12.25
N HIS A 62 -6.95 -3.29 12.59
CA HIS A 62 -7.36 -3.62 13.95
C HIS A 62 -6.81 -4.99 14.40
N GLY A 63 -6.49 -5.13 15.69
CA GLY A 63 -6.00 -6.38 16.28
C GLY A 63 -4.54 -6.71 15.96
N THR A 64 -3.76 -5.75 15.43
CA THR A 64 -2.34 -5.96 15.07
C THR A 64 -1.35 -5.38 16.08
N GLN A 65 -1.83 -4.88 17.22
CA GLN A 65 -1.00 -4.25 18.25
C GLN A 65 0.08 -5.21 18.79
N ASP A 66 -0.20 -6.51 18.85
CA ASP A 66 0.75 -7.53 19.31
C ASP A 66 1.88 -7.84 18.31
N LEU A 67 1.74 -7.40 17.05
CA LEU A 67 2.80 -7.50 16.05
C LEU A 67 3.92 -6.47 16.30
N GLN A 68 3.66 -5.43 17.10
CA GLN A 68 4.58 -4.31 17.37
C GLN A 68 5.62 -4.63 18.46
N LYS A 69 6.14 -5.86 18.50
CA LYS A 69 6.99 -6.37 19.62
C LYS A 69 8.25 -5.53 19.87
N GLN A 70 8.82 -4.90 18.84
CA GLN A 70 10.08 -4.16 18.91
C GLN A 70 9.91 -2.64 18.72
N GLY A 71 8.68 -2.12 18.64
CA GLY A 71 8.44 -0.74 18.19
C GLY A 71 7.51 0.09 19.05
N LYS A 72 7.10 -0.40 20.23
CA LYS A 72 6.13 0.29 21.10
C LYS A 72 6.60 1.69 21.52
N GLU A 73 7.89 1.88 21.74
CA GLU A 73 8.49 3.18 22.08
C GLU A 73 8.36 4.25 20.98
N PHE A 74 8.23 3.83 19.72
CA PHE A 74 8.09 4.74 18.57
C PHE A 74 6.65 5.17 18.31
N THR A 75 5.66 4.46 18.87
CA THR A 75 4.23 4.66 18.53
C THR A 75 3.68 6.03 18.90
N HIS A 76 4.28 6.70 19.88
CA HIS A 76 3.82 8.00 20.39
C HIS A 76 4.93 9.07 20.37
N THR A 77 5.98 8.86 19.57
CA THR A 77 7.08 9.82 19.40
C THR A 77 6.91 10.57 18.08
N LEU A 78 6.75 11.88 18.14
CA LEU A 78 6.79 12.79 16.99
C LEU A 78 8.25 13.20 16.77
N TYR A 79 8.79 12.81 15.62
CA TYR A 79 10.15 13.15 15.20
C TYR A 79 10.15 14.41 14.32
N ASN A 80 10.99 15.37 14.66
CA ASN A 80 11.21 16.52 13.80
C ASN A 80 12.26 16.22 12.73
N PHE A 81 11.85 16.26 11.46
CA PHE A 81 12.74 16.14 10.30
C PHE A 81 12.95 17.47 9.57
N SER A 82 12.52 18.59 10.17
CA SER A 82 12.66 19.94 9.63
C SER A 82 13.48 20.81 10.58
N GLU A 83 14.11 21.87 10.05
CA GLU A 83 14.85 22.85 10.87
C GLU A 83 13.94 23.71 11.76
N GLY A 84 12.64 23.81 11.45
CA GLY A 84 11.68 24.57 12.25
C GLY A 84 11.12 23.82 13.46
N GLU A 85 10.72 24.54 14.52
CA GLU A 85 10.14 23.96 15.75
C GLU A 85 8.60 23.98 15.79
N THR A 86 7.92 24.24 14.68
CA THR A 86 6.46 24.45 14.62
C THR A 86 5.62 23.23 15.02
N ALA A 87 6.22 22.03 15.05
CA ALA A 87 5.55 20.80 15.44
C ALA A 87 5.50 20.56 16.97
N ARG A 88 6.13 21.44 17.76
CA ARG A 88 6.20 21.33 19.22
C ARG A 88 4.91 21.86 19.89
N ASP A 89 3.79 21.21 19.61
CA ASP A 89 2.52 21.48 20.30
C ASP A 89 2.38 20.48 21.46
N GLY A 90 2.51 20.97 22.70
CA GLY A 90 2.67 20.21 23.95
C GLY A 90 1.50 19.31 24.41
N ASN A 91 0.94 18.51 23.52
CA ASN A 91 -0.10 17.51 23.76
C ASN A 91 0.47 16.08 23.80
N LYS A 92 -0.42 15.08 23.96
CA LYS A 92 -0.21 13.63 24.25
C LYS A 92 0.97 12.87 23.61
N PHE A 93 1.69 13.42 22.63
CA PHE A 93 2.82 12.79 21.96
C PHE A 93 4.15 13.30 22.52
N HIS A 94 5.13 12.41 22.67
CA HIS A 94 6.50 12.80 23.01
C HIS A 94 7.15 13.45 21.78
N TYR A 95 7.84 14.57 21.99
CA TYR A 95 8.54 15.26 20.91
C TYR A 95 10.04 14.96 20.97
N SER A 96 10.63 14.57 19.84
CA SER A 96 12.09 14.50 19.67
C SER A 96 12.55 15.42 18.55
N SER A 97 13.45 16.34 18.87
CA SER A 97 14.13 17.20 17.90
C SER A 97 15.27 16.48 17.17
N ASP A 98 15.70 15.33 17.67
CA ASP A 98 16.80 14.54 17.11
C ASP A 98 16.28 13.16 16.70
N PRO A 99 15.94 12.95 15.40
CA PRO A 99 15.45 11.68 14.91
C PRO A 99 16.55 10.63 14.84
N LEU A 100 16.28 9.45 15.39
CA LEU A 100 17.24 8.35 15.43
C LEU A 100 17.38 7.65 14.06
N MET A 101 18.60 7.58 13.54
CA MET A 101 18.95 6.74 12.39
C MET A 101 19.29 5.30 12.84
N ALA A 102 18.28 4.46 13.03
CA ALA A 102 18.44 3.11 13.57
C ALA A 102 18.79 2.01 12.53
N GLY A 103 18.76 2.33 11.23
CA GLY A 103 18.84 1.34 10.16
C GLY A 103 20.25 0.91 9.73
N GLY A 104 21.30 1.64 10.13
CA GLY A 104 22.66 1.43 9.64
C GLY A 104 22.79 1.62 8.11
N GLU A 105 23.99 1.40 7.58
CA GLU A 105 24.18 1.33 6.13
C GLU A 105 23.68 -0.02 5.58
N PRO A 106 22.87 -0.02 4.52
CA PRO A 106 22.38 -1.26 3.94
C PRO A 106 23.51 -2.01 3.24
N ASP A 107 23.70 -3.29 3.56
CA ASP A 107 24.58 -4.18 2.80
C ASP A 107 23.88 -4.61 1.49
N LEU A 108 24.38 -4.09 0.37
CA LEU A 108 23.84 -4.35 -0.97
C LEU A 108 24.70 -5.38 -1.74
N THR A 109 25.67 -6.04 -1.11
CA THR A 109 26.64 -6.93 -1.77
C THR A 109 25.97 -8.11 -2.49
N ALA A 110 24.79 -8.54 -2.04
CA ALA A 110 24.01 -9.58 -2.71
C ALA A 110 23.43 -9.17 -4.08
N LEU A 111 23.40 -7.87 -4.41
CA LEU A 111 22.91 -7.33 -5.69
C LEU A 111 24.04 -7.14 -6.72
N SER A 112 25.30 -7.21 -6.30
CA SER A 112 26.47 -7.00 -7.18
C SER A 112 27.10 -8.31 -7.65
N MET A 113 26.34 -9.40 -7.81
CA MET A 113 26.91 -10.65 -8.35
C MET A 113 27.33 -10.46 -9.82
N ASP A 114 28.62 -10.59 -10.08
CA ASP A 114 29.24 -10.52 -11.39
C ASP A 114 28.53 -11.41 -12.41
N SER A 115 28.03 -10.80 -13.48
CA SER A 115 27.25 -11.44 -14.55
C SER A 115 27.93 -12.65 -15.21
N GLN A 116 29.25 -12.82 -15.08
CA GLN A 116 29.98 -13.94 -15.68
C GLN A 116 29.87 -15.23 -14.86
N THR A 117 29.94 -15.14 -13.53
CA THR A 117 29.99 -16.32 -12.65
C THR A 117 28.64 -17.04 -12.60
N ASP A 118 27.54 -16.29 -12.66
CA ASP A 118 26.20 -16.85 -12.72
C ASP A 118 25.84 -17.38 -14.10
N GLN A 119 26.31 -16.77 -15.20
CA GLN A 119 26.16 -17.35 -16.53
C GLN A 119 26.95 -18.66 -16.69
N LEU A 120 28.15 -18.75 -16.11
CA LEU A 120 28.93 -19.99 -16.08
C LEU A 120 28.26 -21.07 -15.23
N LYS A 121 27.66 -20.73 -14.08
CA LYS A 121 26.88 -21.68 -13.27
C LYS A 121 25.63 -22.17 -14.02
N VAL A 122 24.88 -21.27 -14.67
CA VAL A 122 23.70 -21.62 -15.47
C VAL A 122 24.09 -22.48 -16.69
N GLN A 123 25.19 -22.17 -17.38
CA GLN A 123 25.71 -23.01 -18.47
C GLN A 123 26.16 -24.38 -17.96
N THR A 124 26.82 -24.45 -16.80
CA THR A 124 27.26 -25.72 -16.18
C THR A 124 26.07 -26.58 -15.74
N ILE A 125 24.99 -25.96 -15.25
CA ILE A 125 23.75 -26.67 -14.90
C ILE A 125 23.07 -27.17 -16.18
N LYS A 126 22.97 -26.34 -17.24
CA LYS A 126 22.40 -26.76 -18.53
C LYS A 126 23.19 -27.90 -19.16
N SER A 127 24.52 -27.88 -19.12
CA SER A 127 25.37 -28.93 -19.69
C SER A 127 25.28 -30.26 -18.92
N LYS A 128 25.20 -30.22 -17.58
CA LYS A 128 24.95 -31.42 -16.75
C LYS A 128 23.57 -32.03 -17.02
N GLN A 129 22.53 -31.20 -17.19
CA GLN A 129 21.17 -31.66 -17.52
C GLN A 129 21.09 -32.29 -18.93
N LEU A 130 21.80 -31.73 -19.91
CA LEU A 130 21.91 -32.29 -21.28
C LEU A 130 22.70 -33.62 -21.31
N SER A 131 23.78 -33.72 -20.54
CA SER A 131 24.56 -34.96 -20.37
C SER A 131 23.75 -36.09 -19.72
N ALA A 132 22.96 -35.76 -18.69
CA ALA A 132 22.06 -36.71 -18.04
C ALA A 132 20.95 -37.18 -19.00
N ARG A 133 20.44 -36.30 -19.86
CA ARG A 133 19.41 -36.62 -20.86
C ARG A 133 19.93 -37.54 -21.98
N HIS A 134 21.21 -37.44 -22.34
CA HIS A 134 21.83 -38.32 -23.33
C HIS A 134 22.14 -39.72 -22.77
N LYS A 135 22.39 -39.84 -21.46
CA LYS A 135 22.62 -41.12 -20.77
C LYS A 135 21.32 -41.85 -20.36
N GLY A 136 20.18 -41.16 -20.35
CA GLY A 136 18.88 -41.71 -19.93
C GLY A 136 17.96 -42.21 -21.06
N SER A 137 18.43 -42.37 -22.29
CA SER A 137 17.59 -42.76 -23.44
C SER A 137 17.24 -44.26 -23.51
N VAL A 138 17.47 -45.03 -22.45
CA VAL A 138 16.91 -46.37 -22.33
C VAL A 138 16.21 -46.43 -20.97
N VAL A 139 14.94 -46.83 -21.01
CA VAL A 139 14.03 -47.17 -19.89
C VAL A 139 12.95 -46.13 -19.53
N SER A 140 11.73 -46.55 -19.88
CA SER A 140 10.42 -46.26 -19.28
C SER A 140 9.72 -44.93 -19.59
N LYS A 141 8.86 -44.99 -20.61
CA LYS A 141 7.57 -44.29 -20.61
C LYS A 141 6.77 -44.77 -19.40
N THR A 142 6.48 -43.90 -18.43
CA THR A 142 5.21 -43.76 -17.67
C THR A 142 5.49 -42.86 -16.47
N PHE A 143 5.10 -41.58 -16.56
CA PHE A 143 4.52 -40.74 -15.50
C PHE A 143 4.63 -39.26 -15.94
N VAL A 144 3.54 -38.73 -16.48
CA VAL A 144 3.32 -37.28 -16.57
C VAL A 144 2.13 -36.99 -15.68
N TYR A 145 2.40 -36.63 -14.43
CA TYR A 145 1.40 -35.99 -13.59
C TYR A 145 1.39 -34.51 -13.95
N VAL A 146 0.20 -34.07 -14.35
CA VAL A 146 -0.19 -32.72 -14.71
C VAL A 146 0.00 -31.78 -13.54
N PHE A 147 0.79 -30.72 -13.72
CA PHE A 147 0.65 -29.49 -12.97
C PHE A 147 1.21 -28.34 -13.80
N LEU A 148 0.33 -27.62 -14.51
CA LEU A 148 0.38 -26.17 -14.75
C LEU A 148 -0.61 -25.78 -15.84
N SER A 149 -1.23 -24.61 -15.62
CA SER A 149 -1.91 -23.74 -16.59
C SER A 149 -3.42 -23.96 -16.74
N HIS A 150 -4.30 -22.97 -16.67
CA HIS A 150 -4.30 -21.54 -16.31
C HIS A 150 -5.78 -21.11 -16.35
N SER A 151 -6.07 -19.90 -15.86
CA SER A 151 -7.12 -19.00 -16.38
C SER A 151 -8.54 -19.03 -15.79
N ARG A 152 -8.91 -17.81 -15.37
CA ARG A 152 -10.26 -17.25 -15.23
C ARG A 152 -11.14 -17.52 -16.46
N ILE A 153 -12.45 -17.61 -16.24
CA ILE A 153 -13.52 -16.75 -16.83
C ILE A 153 -14.86 -17.51 -16.76
N VAL A 154 -15.87 -16.81 -16.21
CA VAL A 154 -17.28 -17.19 -16.13
C VAL A 154 -18.00 -16.69 -17.38
N SER A 155 -18.84 -17.55 -17.99
CA SER A 155 -19.95 -17.27 -18.93
C SER A 155 -20.55 -18.65 -19.27
N THR A 156 -21.81 -19.04 -19.09
CA THR A 156 -23.14 -18.42 -19.17
C THR A 156 -24.15 -19.25 -18.35
N GLN A 157 -25.11 -18.60 -17.69
CA GLN A 157 -26.58 -18.74 -17.86
C GLN A 157 -27.29 -17.85 -16.84
#